data_AF-A0AAD9KAU7-F1
#
_entry.id   AF-A0AAD9KAU7-F1
#
_cell.length_a   1.000
_cell.length_b   1.000
_cell.length_c   1.000
_cell.angle_alpha   90.00
_cell.angle_beta   90.00
_cell.angle_gamma   90.00
#
_symmetry.space_group_name_H-M   'P 1'
#
loop_
_entity.id
_entity.type
_entity.pdbx_description
1 polymer ?
#
loop_
_entity_poly.entity_id
_entity_poly.type
_entity_poly.pdbx_seq_one_letter_code
_entity_poly.pdbx_strand_id
1 'polypeptide(L)' 'MATSPKQAKLSGGERDTKLAELKQVGWKEVDGRDAINKEFLFKDFNQVQITLSTHDVGGVSEKDITLAKFIEKVA' A
#
# COMPACT_ATOMS: atom_id res chain seq x y z
N MET A 1 -19.49 -21.77 -2.57
CA MET A 1 -18.73 -20.99 -1.57
C MET A 1 -17.39 -20.63 -2.21
N ALA A 2 -17.23 -19.39 -2.69
CA ALA A 2 -15.98 -18.97 -3.34
C ALA A 2 -14.99 -18.54 -2.26
N THR A 3 -14.09 -19.42 -1.86
CA THR A 3 -12.92 -19.04 -1.08
C THR A 3 -12.01 -18.23 -2.00
N SER A 4 -11.99 -16.91 -1.85
CA SER A 4 -10.99 -16.06 -2.52
C SER A 4 -9.59 -16.59 -2.22
N PRO A 5 -8.68 -16.64 -3.19
CA PRO A 5 -7.32 -17.11 -2.95
C PRO A 5 -6.69 -16.27 -1.85
N LYS A 6 -6.08 -16.93 -0.87
CA LYS A 6 -5.32 -16.30 0.20
C LYS A 6 -4.23 -15.45 -0.46
N GLN A 7 -4.29 -14.12 -0.30
CA GLN A 7 -3.40 -13.20 -1.03
C GLN A 7 -1.95 -13.57 -0.69
N ALA A 8 -1.09 -13.73 -1.69
CA ALA A 8 0.33 -13.93 -1.43
C ALA A 8 1.01 -12.59 -1.12
N LYS A 9 2.05 -12.64 -0.29
CA LYS A 9 2.97 -11.51 -0.09
C LYS A 9 3.61 -11.12 -1.43
N LEU A 10 3.69 -9.83 -1.73
CA LEU A 10 4.41 -9.36 -2.92
C LEU A 10 5.90 -9.66 -2.74
N SER A 11 6.45 -10.50 -3.64
CA SER A 11 7.86 -10.90 -3.64
C SER A 11 8.49 -10.71 -5.02
N GLY A 12 9.78 -10.42 -5.06
CA GLY A 12 10.56 -10.35 -6.30
C GLY A 12 10.24 -9.12 -7.16
N GLY A 13 10.37 -9.25 -8.48
CA GLY A 13 10.31 -8.12 -9.43
C GLY A 13 8.97 -7.39 -9.47
N GLU A 14 7.84 -8.09 -9.24
CA GLU A 14 6.51 -7.44 -9.21
C GLU A 14 6.36 -6.45 -8.05
N ARG A 15 7.00 -6.76 -6.91
CA ARG A 15 7.05 -5.86 -5.76
C ARG A 15 7.80 -4.60 -6.14
N ASP A 16 8.98 -4.73 -6.75
CA ASP A 16 9.83 -3.60 -7.08
C ASP A 16 9.17 -2.66 -8.10
N THR A 17 8.51 -3.22 -9.13
CA THR A 17 7.77 -2.40 -10.11
C THR A 17 6.61 -1.66 -9.45
N LYS A 18 5.76 -2.35 -8.67
CA LYS A 18 4.59 -1.73 -8.01
C LYS A 18 5.00 -0.71 -6.95
N LEU A 19 6.05 -0.99 -6.18
CA LEU A 19 6.58 -0.04 -5.19
C LEU A 19 7.26 1.15 -5.85
N ALA A 20 7.93 0.98 -6.99
CA ALA A 20 8.50 2.11 -7.73
C ALA A 20 7.40 3.09 -8.18
N GLU A 21 6.28 2.59 -8.70
CA GLU A 21 5.11 3.42 -9.04
C GLU A 21 4.58 4.17 -7.82
N LEU A 22 4.38 3.46 -6.69
CA LEU A 22 3.87 4.08 -5.46
C LEU A 22 4.86 5.10 -4.87
N LYS A 23 6.17 4.88 -5.00
CA LYS A 23 7.20 5.85 -4.60
C LYS A 23 7.16 7.13 -5.42
N GLN A 24 6.84 7.06 -6.71
CA GLN A 24 6.70 8.25 -7.57
C GLN A 24 5.56 9.16 -7.11
N VAL A 25 4.47 8.58 -6.63
CA VAL A 25 3.33 9.33 -6.09
C VAL A 25 3.48 9.62 -4.58
N GLY A 26 4.63 9.30 -3.98
CA GLY A 26 4.98 9.72 -2.61
C GLY A 26 4.64 8.74 -1.49
N TRP A 27 4.27 7.49 -1.78
CA TRP A 27 4.26 6.44 -0.77
C TRP A 27 5.68 6.04 -0.39
N LYS A 28 5.87 5.72 0.87
CA LYS A 28 7.16 5.30 1.42
C LYS A 28 7.01 3.93 2.07
N GLU A 29 8.09 3.18 2.12
CA GLU A 29 8.15 1.94 2.90
C GLU A 29 8.44 2.28 4.36
N VAL A 30 7.85 1.53 5.29
CA VAL A 30 8.06 1.74 6.72
C VAL A 30 9.33 1.01 7.17
N ASP A 31 10.21 1.71 7.89
CA ASP A 31 11.40 1.09 8.44
C ASP A 31 11.05 0.00 9.46
N GLY A 32 11.68 -1.18 9.32
CA GLY A 32 11.54 -2.29 10.26
C GLY A 32 10.29 -3.15 10.13
N ARG A 33 9.38 -2.86 9.18
CA ARG A 33 8.25 -3.74 8.84
C ARG A 33 7.89 -3.68 7.37
N ASP A 34 7.31 -4.75 6.84
CA ASP A 34 6.82 -4.75 5.46
C ASP A 34 5.45 -4.07 5.36
N ALA A 35 5.48 -2.74 5.31
CA ALA A 35 4.31 -1.88 5.18
C ALA A 35 4.65 -0.65 4.34
N ILE A 36 3.63 -0.04 3.75
CA ILE A 36 3.75 1.25 3.06
C ILE A 36 2.99 2.32 3.82
N ASN A 37 3.53 3.54 3.88
CA ASN A 37 2.86 4.71 4.45
C ASN A 37 2.83 5.89 3.48
N LYS A 38 1.82 6.74 3.63
CA LYS A 38 1.74 8.02 2.95
C LYS A 38 0.98 9.03 3.81
N GLU A 39 1.39 10.28 3.70
CA GLU A 39 0.73 11.41 4.34
C GLU A 39 0.02 12.24 3.29
N PHE A 40 -1.25 12.55 3.54
CA PHE A 40 -2.08 13.41 2.70
C PHE A 40 -2.39 14.68 3.47
N LEU A 41 -2.30 15.82 2.78
CA LEU A 41 -2.64 17.13 3.32
C LEU A 41 -3.84 17.72 2.57
N PHE A 42 -4.88 18.12 3.31
CA PHE A 42 -6.13 18.65 2.78
C PHE A 42 -6.34 20.12 3.17
N LYS A 43 -7.25 20.81 2.48
CA LYS A 43 -7.53 22.23 2.69
C LYS A 43 -8.18 22.54 4.04
N ASP A 44 -8.95 21.60 4.60
CA ASP A 44 -9.63 21.72 5.90
C ASP A 44 -9.73 20.33 6.54
N PHE A 45 -9.62 20.21 7.88
CA PHE A 45 -9.21 18.95 8.57
C PHE A 45 -8.01 18.29 7.85
N ASN A 46 -6.87 18.94 7.99
CA ASN A 46 -5.84 19.02 6.96
C ASN A 46 -4.86 17.86 6.84
N GLN A 47 -4.91 16.79 7.64
CA GLN A 47 -3.89 15.73 7.58
C GLN A 47 -4.49 14.34 7.77
N VAL A 48 -4.10 13.41 6.89
CA VAL A 48 -4.39 11.98 7.02
C VAL A 48 -3.10 11.20 6.80
N GLN A 49 -2.71 10.39 7.79
CA GLN A 49 -1.63 9.42 7.66
C GLN A 49 -2.21 8.04 7.41
N ILE A 50 -1.84 7.42 6.29
CA ILE A 50 -2.31 6.09 5.89
C ILE A 50 -1.13 5.12 5.97
N THR A 51 -1.32 3.98 6.63
CA THR A 51 -0.39 2.84 6.61
C THR A 51 -1.14 1.61 6.11
N LEU A 52 -0.60 0.95 5.08
CA LEU A 52 -1.16 -0.28 4.52
C LEU A 52 -0.20 -1.46 4.74
N SER A 53 -0.75 -2.55 5.24
CA SER A 53 -0.07 -3.84 5.40
C SER A 53 -1.11 -4.95 5.53
N THR A 54 -0.86 -6.08 4.88
CA THR A 54 -1.72 -7.25 5.01
C THR A 54 -1.27 -8.12 6.19
N HIS A 55 -2.10 -8.17 7.24
CA HIS A 55 -1.82 -8.94 8.47
C HIS A 55 -1.63 -10.44 8.22
N ASP A 56 -2.46 -11.04 7.36
CA ASP A 56 -2.47 -12.50 7.10
C ASP A 56 -1.16 -13.03 6.48
N VAL A 57 -0.39 -12.17 5.80
CA VAL A 57 0.92 -12.52 5.22
C VAL A 57 2.10 -11.80 5.87
N GLY A 58 1.85 -11.03 6.92
CA GLY A 58 2.89 -10.26 7.61
C GLY A 58 3.65 -9.31 6.67
N GLY A 59 2.96 -8.70 5.70
CA GLY A 59 3.61 -7.86 4.72
C GLY A 59 2.68 -7.20 3.71
N VAL A 60 3.27 -6.51 2.74
CA VAL A 60 2.55 -5.85 1.65
C VAL A 60 2.10 -6.90 0.64
N SER A 61 0.80 -6.91 0.34
CA SER A 61 0.20 -7.78 -0.67
C SER A 61 -0.41 -6.94 -1.79
N GLU A 62 -0.88 -7.61 -2.84
CA GLU A 62 -1.53 -6.93 -3.96
C GLU A 62 -2.74 -6.09 -3.53
N LYS A 63 -3.44 -6.47 -2.46
CA LYS A 63 -4.55 -5.67 -1.88
C LYS A 63 -4.08 -4.30 -1.43
N ASP A 64 -2.91 -4.22 -0.78
CA ASP A 64 -2.35 -2.96 -0.30
C ASP A 64 -2.00 -2.05 -1.49
N ILE A 65 -1.48 -2.61 -2.58
CA ILE A 65 -1.18 -1.86 -3.80
C ILE A 65 -2.46 -1.36 -4.48
N THR A 66 -3.47 -2.22 -4.62
CA THR A 66 -4.76 -1.83 -5.22
C THR A 66 -5.43 -0.74 -4.41
N LEU A 67 -5.41 -0.85 -3.07
CA LEU A 67 -5.98 0.15 -2.19
C LEU A 67 -5.19 1.46 -2.24
N ALA A 68 -3.85 1.42 -2.26
CA ALA A 68 -3.01 2.60 -2.45
C ALA A 68 -3.35 3.32 -3.76
N LYS A 69 -3.43 2.59 -4.88
CA LYS A 69 -3.82 3.14 -6.19
C LYS A 69 -5.24 3.72 -6.18
N PHE A 70 -6.16 3.13 -5.44
CA PHE A 70 -7.51 3.66 -5.29
C PHE A 70 -7.51 4.98 -4.52
N ILE A 71 -6.76 5.08 -3.43
CA ILE A 71 -6.61 6.31 -2.65
C ILE A 71 -6.04 7.43 -3.55
N GLU A 72 -5.00 7.14 -4.34
CA GLU A 72 -4.45 8.12 -5.29
C GLU A 72 -5.45 8.60 -6.35
N LYS A 73 -6.42 7.77 -6.72
CA LYS A 73 -7.44 8.16 -7.70
C LYS A 73 -8.50 9.08 -7.08
N VAL A 74 -8.69 9.02 -5.78
CA VAL A 74 -9.74 9.77 -5.04
C VAL A 74 -9.18 11.04 -4.40
N ALA A 75 -7.90 11.03 -4.00
CA ALA A 75 -7.18 12.16 -3.45
C ALA A 75 -6.92 13.25 -4.50
#